data_AF-A0A0D6QKI3-F1
#
_entry.id   AF-A0A0D6QKI3-F1
#
_cell.length_a   1.000
_cell.length_b   1.000
_cell.length_c   1.000
_cell.angle_alpha   90.00
_cell.angle_beta   90.00
_cell.angle_gamma   90.00
#
_symmetry.space_group_name_H-M   'P 1'
#
loop_
_entity.id
_entity.type
_entity.pdbx_description
1 polymer ?
#
loop_
_entity_poly.entity_id
_entity_poly.type
_entity_poly.pdbx_seq_one_letter_code
_entity_poly.pdbx_strand_id
1 'polypeptide(L)'
;MAFQSLDVINRSASTSTPPQARGALEVAKLIDISKCIGCKACQSACMEWNDLRDEVGVNPGHYDNPADLTAQSWTVMRFYEEELPADKGLAWLIVKDGCLHCAEPGCLKACPAPGAIVQYANGIVDFQQDQCIGCGYCQTGCPFNIPRYSMKDQKAYKCTLCSDRVSVGLEPACVKTCPTGALAFGTKTDMKDLAGERLVELKARGFEKAALYDPSGVGGTHVLFVLPHGDPELYRLPKDPRVSPLVALWRSGVAKTLGVLTMVSVVVAGFFHYMKVGPIEVDEDHKENPS
;
A
#
# COMPACT_ATOMS: atom_id res chain seq x y z
N MET A 1 12.09 -17.03 -2.10
CA MET A 1 11.60 -18.16 -1.26
C MET A 1 10.65 -17.57 -0.22
N ALA A 2 9.43 -18.04 0.07
CA ALA A 2 8.55 -19.00 -0.58
C ALA A 2 7.10 -18.68 -0.12
N PHE A 3 6.31 -18.07 -1.00
CA PHE A 3 4.93 -18.52 -1.20
C PHE A 3 4.96 -19.31 -2.50
N GLN A 4 4.34 -20.49 -2.50
CA GLN A 4 4.19 -21.24 -3.74
C GLN A 4 3.46 -20.34 -4.73
N SER A 5 3.90 -20.32 -5.98
CA SER A 5 3.21 -19.57 -7.05
C SER A 5 1.70 -19.87 -7.11
N LEU A 6 1.30 -21.01 -6.53
CA LEU A 6 -0.04 -21.55 -6.34
C LEU A 6 -0.97 -20.72 -5.45
N ASP A 7 -0.45 -19.91 -4.52
CA ASP A 7 -1.30 -19.12 -3.61
C ASP A 7 -1.53 -17.67 -4.09
N VAL A 8 -0.93 -17.30 -5.22
CA VAL A 8 -1.06 -15.95 -5.77
C VAL A 8 -2.38 -15.81 -6.53
N ILE A 9 -3.27 -14.95 -6.03
CA ILE A 9 -4.60 -14.70 -6.62
C ILE A 9 -4.62 -13.47 -7.54
N ASN A 10 -3.75 -12.47 -7.34
CA ASN A 10 -3.65 -11.31 -8.22
C ASN A 10 -2.19 -10.95 -8.49
N ARG A 11 -1.90 -10.45 -9.69
CA ARG A 11 -0.56 -10.02 -10.14
C ARG A 11 -0.67 -8.71 -10.92
N SER A 12 0.24 -7.77 -10.69
CA SER A 12 0.31 -6.53 -11.47
C SER A 12 0.55 -6.81 -12.95
N ALA A 13 -0.05 -5.99 -13.82
CA ALA A 13 0.14 -5.96 -15.27
C ALA A 13 0.17 -7.33 -15.98
N SER A 14 -0.53 -8.33 -15.44
CA SER A 14 -0.66 -9.65 -16.07
C SER A 14 -2.07 -9.88 -16.57
N THR A 15 -2.18 -10.51 -17.73
CA THR A 15 -3.43 -11.07 -18.28
C THR A 15 -3.55 -12.57 -18.02
N SER A 16 -2.52 -13.19 -17.41
CA SER A 16 -2.54 -14.60 -17.06
C SER A 16 -3.59 -14.87 -15.98
N THR A 17 -4.43 -15.87 -16.19
CA THR A 17 -5.30 -16.40 -15.14
C THR A 17 -4.42 -16.85 -13.95
N PRO A 18 -4.70 -16.37 -12.72
CA PRO A 18 -4.00 -16.86 -11.55
C PRO A 18 -4.24 -18.37 -11.40
N PRO A 19 -3.28 -19.15 -10.88
CA PRO A 19 -3.54 -20.54 -10.56
C PRO A 19 -4.73 -20.62 -9.60
N GLN A 20 -5.49 -21.72 -9.68
CA GLN A 20 -6.59 -21.96 -8.75
C GLN A 20 -6.01 -22.13 -7.34
N ALA A 21 -5.95 -21.04 -6.60
CA ALA A 21 -5.49 -21.05 -5.22
C ALA A 21 -6.43 -21.93 -4.40
N ARG A 22 -5.86 -22.80 -3.54
CA ARG A 22 -6.66 -23.47 -2.52
C ARG A 22 -7.25 -22.39 -1.62
N GLY A 23 -8.51 -22.55 -1.20
CA GLY A 23 -9.14 -21.62 -0.27
C GLY A 23 -8.27 -21.47 0.98
N ALA A 24 -7.67 -20.30 1.16
CA ALA A 24 -6.87 -19.96 2.32
C ALA A 24 -7.70 -19.06 3.24
N LEU A 25 -7.52 -19.22 4.55
CA LEU A 25 -8.09 -18.28 5.50
C LEU A 25 -7.38 -16.94 5.33
N GLU A 26 -8.16 -15.88 5.14
CA GLU A 26 -7.65 -14.52 5.19
C GLU A 26 -7.07 -14.22 6.57
N VAL A 27 -5.85 -13.66 6.61
CA VAL A 27 -5.21 -13.24 7.85
C VAL A 27 -5.31 -11.74 8.02
N ALA A 28 -5.32 -11.25 9.24
CA ALA A 28 -5.23 -9.82 9.49
C ALA A 28 -4.38 -9.50 10.73
N LYS A 29 -3.85 -8.28 10.75
CA LYS A 29 -3.25 -7.67 11.94
C LYS A 29 -4.23 -6.63 12.49
N LEU A 30 -4.60 -6.74 13.76
CA LEU A 30 -5.38 -5.72 14.45
C LEU A 30 -4.44 -4.79 15.22
N ILE A 31 -4.64 -3.48 15.09
CA ILE A 31 -3.91 -2.44 15.81
C ILE A 31 -4.89 -1.71 16.73
N ASP A 32 -4.84 -2.02 18.02
CA ASP A 32 -5.61 -1.31 19.04
C ASP A 32 -4.85 -0.08 19.53
N ILE A 33 -5.22 1.09 18.99
CA ILE A 33 -4.59 2.37 19.33
C ILE A 33 -4.77 2.68 20.83
N SER A 34 -5.87 2.24 21.46
CA SER A 34 -6.11 2.49 22.89
C SER A 34 -5.12 1.80 23.83
N LYS A 35 -4.39 0.78 23.36
CA LYS A 35 -3.40 0.02 24.12
C LYS A 35 -1.97 0.39 23.75
N CYS A 36 -1.78 1.23 22.72
CA CYS A 36 -0.46 1.58 22.25
C CYS A 36 0.21 2.56 23.23
N ILE A 37 1.46 2.27 23.59
CA ILE A 37 2.27 3.11 24.50
C ILE A 37 3.44 3.78 23.79
N GLY A 38 3.49 3.74 22.45
CA GLY A 38 4.54 4.42 21.67
C GLY A 38 5.97 3.93 21.89
N CYS A 39 6.16 2.73 22.43
CA CYS A 39 7.50 2.19 22.76
C CYS A 39 8.44 1.96 21.56
N LYS A 40 7.92 2.04 20.31
CA LYS A 40 8.63 1.75 19.06
C LYS A 40 9.25 0.35 18.92
N ALA A 41 8.98 -0.59 19.83
CA ALA A 41 9.47 -1.98 19.73
C ALA A 41 9.07 -2.64 18.40
N CYS A 42 7.88 -2.30 17.87
CA CYS A 42 7.41 -2.76 16.57
C CYS A 42 8.25 -2.26 15.38
N GLN A 43 8.88 -1.08 15.47
CA GLN A 43 9.84 -0.59 14.49
C GLN A 43 11.12 -1.41 14.56
N SER A 44 11.72 -1.51 15.76
CA SER A 44 12.98 -2.23 15.97
C SER A 44 12.87 -3.70 15.56
N ALA A 45 11.81 -4.41 15.95
CA ALA A 45 11.62 -5.81 15.56
C ALA A 45 11.35 -5.98 14.05
N CYS A 46 10.68 -5.01 13.41
CA CYS A 46 10.50 -5.04 11.96
C CYS A 46 11.84 -4.88 11.24
N MET A 47 12.67 -3.93 11.68
CA MET A 47 13.99 -3.71 11.11
C MET A 47 14.93 -4.89 11.37
N GLU A 48 14.90 -5.46 12.57
CA GLU A 48 15.73 -6.60 12.93
C GLU A 48 15.38 -7.84 12.13
N TRP A 49 14.09 -8.18 12.04
CA TRP A 49 13.67 -9.37 11.30
C TRP A 49 13.96 -9.29 9.79
N ASN A 50 13.79 -8.10 9.20
CA ASN A 50 13.95 -7.90 7.76
C ASN A 50 15.35 -7.40 7.37
N ASP A 51 16.33 -7.47 8.28
CA ASP A 51 17.71 -7.01 8.07
C ASP A 51 17.81 -5.56 7.55
N LEU A 52 16.93 -4.68 8.02
CA LEU A 52 16.87 -3.28 7.61
C LEU A 52 17.67 -2.40 8.56
N ARG A 53 18.36 -1.41 8.00
CA ARG A 53 19.04 -0.35 8.76
C ARG A 53 18.81 0.95 8.01
N ASP A 54 18.10 1.86 8.66
CA ASP A 54 17.91 3.22 8.20
C ASP A 54 18.99 4.12 8.79
N GLU A 55 19.14 5.32 8.25
CA GLU A 55 20.12 6.29 8.76
C GLU A 55 19.74 6.76 10.18
N VAL A 56 20.77 7.12 10.96
CA VAL A 56 20.54 7.76 12.26
C VAL A 56 19.98 9.15 12.01
N GLY A 57 18.69 9.32 12.28
CA GLY A 57 17.99 10.60 12.08
C GLY A 57 18.34 11.67 13.10
N VAL A 58 17.72 12.83 12.95
CA VAL A 58 17.78 13.95 13.90
C VAL A 58 16.48 14.05 14.70
N ASN A 59 16.49 14.76 15.83
CA ASN A 59 15.28 15.11 16.55
C ASN A 59 14.87 16.55 16.19
N PRO A 60 13.81 16.77 15.40
CA PRO A 60 13.33 18.10 15.01
C PRO A 60 12.36 18.72 16.04
N GLY A 61 12.22 18.15 17.23
CA GLY A 61 11.32 18.64 18.29
C GLY A 61 10.09 17.76 18.55
N HIS A 62 10.05 16.53 18.04
CA HIS A 62 8.98 15.57 18.27
C HIS A 62 9.49 14.15 18.40
N TYR A 63 8.65 13.23 18.87
CA TYR A 63 9.02 11.85 19.12
C TYR A 63 9.14 11.01 17.84
N ASP A 64 8.51 11.40 16.73
CA ASP A 64 8.54 10.65 15.46
C ASP A 64 9.97 10.56 14.94
N ASN A 65 10.49 9.33 14.87
CA ASN A 65 11.81 9.05 14.33
C ASN A 65 11.90 7.54 13.97
N PRO A 66 12.16 7.18 12.71
CA PRO A 66 12.25 8.06 11.53
C PRO A 66 10.97 8.90 11.30
N ALA A 67 11.11 10.07 10.70
CA ALA A 67 10.00 11.01 10.51
C ALA A 67 8.94 10.51 9.51
N ASP A 68 9.35 9.65 8.58
CA ASP A 68 8.45 9.00 7.63
C ASP A 68 8.92 7.57 7.35
N LEU A 69 8.05 6.78 6.70
CA LEU A 69 8.45 5.52 6.10
C LEU A 69 9.59 5.75 5.10
N THR A 70 10.49 4.78 5.00
CA THR A 70 11.58 4.77 4.01
C THR A 70 11.68 3.38 3.39
N ALA A 71 12.60 3.21 2.45
CA ALA A 71 12.93 1.88 1.95
C ALA A 71 13.51 0.95 3.05
N GLN A 72 14.03 1.53 4.14
CA GLN A 72 14.64 0.82 5.28
C GLN A 72 13.78 0.86 6.56
N SER A 73 12.70 1.64 6.55
CA SER A 73 11.77 1.79 7.67
C SER A 73 10.35 1.51 7.21
N TRP A 74 9.98 0.23 7.19
CA TRP A 74 8.70 -0.25 6.63
C TRP A 74 7.48 -0.03 7.54
N THR A 75 7.72 0.40 8.77
CA THR A 75 6.72 0.84 9.73
C THR A 75 7.32 1.88 10.65
N VAL A 76 6.53 2.89 11.02
CA VAL A 76 6.92 3.95 11.96
C VAL A 76 5.79 4.23 12.93
N MET A 77 6.13 4.68 14.14
CA MET A 77 5.17 5.23 15.09
C MET A 77 5.05 6.73 14.85
N ARG A 78 3.80 7.19 14.74
CA ARG A 78 3.45 8.60 14.62
C ARG A 78 2.77 9.09 15.87
N PHE A 79 3.11 10.29 16.32
CA PHE A 79 2.63 10.86 17.57
C PHE A 79 1.91 12.17 17.29
N TYR A 80 0.65 12.26 17.68
CA TYR A 80 -0.17 13.46 17.49
C TYR A 80 -0.68 13.95 18.85
N GLU A 81 -0.37 15.20 19.16
CA GLU A 81 -0.94 15.90 20.31
C GLU A 81 -2.20 16.63 19.84
N GLU A 82 -3.36 16.23 20.38
CA GLU A 82 -4.66 16.78 19.98
C GLU A 82 -5.39 17.28 21.23
N GLU A 83 -5.87 18.51 21.18
CA GLU A 83 -6.76 19.06 22.21
C GLU A 83 -8.17 18.50 21.99
N LEU A 84 -8.62 17.64 22.89
CA LEU A 84 -10.00 17.18 22.89
C LEU A 84 -10.92 18.29 23.45
N PRO A 85 -12.24 18.22 23.24
CA PRO A 85 -13.19 19.15 23.86
C PRO A 85 -12.91 19.33 25.36
N ALA A 86 -13.22 20.53 25.88
CA ALA A 86 -12.69 21.07 27.13
C ALA A 86 -12.83 20.17 28.38
N ASP A 87 -13.74 19.20 28.37
CA ASP A 87 -13.96 18.22 29.43
C ASP A 87 -12.98 17.03 29.42
N LYS A 88 -12.22 16.81 28.33
CA LYS A 88 -11.36 15.63 28.11
C LYS A 88 -9.86 15.92 28.05
N GLY A 89 -9.48 17.20 27.95
CA GLY A 89 -8.08 17.64 28.01
C GLY A 89 -7.23 17.24 26.80
N LEU A 90 -5.91 17.15 27.01
CA LEU A 90 -4.94 16.78 25.97
C LEU A 90 -4.96 15.27 25.73
N ALA A 91 -5.07 14.86 24.46
CA ALA A 91 -4.86 13.48 24.05
C ALA A 91 -3.56 13.33 23.26
N TRP A 92 -2.82 12.29 23.60
CA TRP A 92 -1.65 11.87 22.82
C TRP A 92 -2.02 10.63 22.00
N LEU A 93 -2.23 10.83 20.70
CA LEU A 93 -2.67 9.79 19.78
C LEU A 93 -1.46 9.17 19.11
N ILE A 94 -1.25 7.89 19.39
CA ILE A 94 -0.05 7.17 18.97
C ILE A 94 -0.44 6.11 17.95
N VAL A 95 0.00 6.29 16.71
CA VAL A 95 -0.46 5.50 15.57
C VAL A 95 0.72 4.74 14.95
N LYS A 96 0.57 3.43 14.81
CA LYS A 96 1.54 2.61 14.05
C LYS A 96 1.19 2.69 12.56
N ASP A 97 2.05 3.31 11.78
CA ASP A 97 1.88 3.48 10.33
C ASP A 97 2.68 2.45 9.52
N GLY A 98 2.18 2.10 8.33
CA GLY A 98 2.74 1.10 7.43
C GLY A 98 1.70 0.55 6.44
N CYS A 99 2.03 -0.49 5.68
CA CYS A 99 1.09 -1.04 4.69
C CYS A 99 -0.18 -1.61 5.32
N LEU A 100 -1.34 -1.28 4.74
CA LEU A 100 -2.64 -1.81 5.16
C LEU A 100 -3.03 -3.14 4.49
N HIS A 101 -2.26 -3.61 3.50
CA HIS A 101 -2.54 -4.83 2.74
C HIS A 101 -4.01 -4.88 2.29
N CYS A 102 -4.40 -3.93 1.45
CA CYS A 102 -5.79 -3.75 1.01
C CYS A 102 -6.28 -4.97 0.22
N ALA A 103 -7.57 -5.29 0.32
CA ALA A 103 -8.21 -6.31 -0.51
C ALA A 103 -8.23 -5.91 -2.00
N GLU A 104 -8.40 -4.61 -2.28
CA GLU A 104 -8.25 -4.00 -3.60
C GLU A 104 -7.03 -3.05 -3.63
N PRO A 105 -5.81 -3.60 -3.77
CA PRO A 105 -4.58 -2.80 -3.65
C PRO A 105 -4.37 -1.87 -4.86
N GLY A 106 -4.50 -0.57 -4.61
CA GLY A 106 -4.21 0.46 -5.61
C GLY A 106 -2.77 0.44 -6.14
N CYS A 107 -1.80 0.04 -5.32
CA CYS A 107 -0.41 -0.13 -5.76
C CYS A 107 -0.28 -1.24 -6.82
N LEU A 108 -0.98 -2.37 -6.65
CA LEU A 108 -1.01 -3.47 -7.63
C LEU A 108 -1.66 -3.00 -8.93
N LYS A 109 -2.80 -2.31 -8.84
CA LYS A 109 -3.54 -1.78 -10.00
C LYS A 109 -2.72 -0.77 -10.81
N ALA A 110 -1.94 0.07 -10.14
CA ALA A 110 -1.12 1.09 -10.78
C ALA A 110 0.16 0.55 -11.44
N CYS A 111 0.70 -0.57 -10.94
CA CYS A 111 2.01 -1.08 -11.34
C CYS A 111 2.02 -1.61 -12.80
N PRO A 112 2.95 -1.13 -13.65
CA PRO A 112 3.06 -1.54 -15.05
C PRO A 112 3.89 -2.82 -15.24
N ALA A 113 4.66 -3.24 -14.24
CA ALA A 113 5.58 -4.37 -14.36
C ALA A 113 4.85 -5.69 -14.06
N PRO A 114 4.83 -6.66 -15.00
CA PRO A 114 4.15 -7.94 -14.80
C PRO A 114 4.68 -8.67 -13.55
N GLY A 115 3.79 -8.99 -12.61
CA GLY A 115 4.15 -9.79 -11.42
C GLY A 115 5.02 -9.09 -10.36
N ALA A 116 5.38 -7.82 -10.54
CA ALA A 116 6.14 -7.06 -9.54
C ALA A 116 5.39 -6.82 -8.22
N ILE A 117 4.07 -6.80 -8.26
CA ILE A 117 3.22 -6.77 -7.07
C ILE A 117 2.24 -7.93 -7.16
N VAL A 118 2.16 -8.70 -6.08
CA VAL A 118 1.29 -9.86 -5.97
C VAL A 118 0.37 -9.74 -4.76
N GLN A 119 -0.78 -10.38 -4.84
CA GLN A 119 -1.66 -10.61 -3.70
C GLN A 119 -1.84 -12.11 -3.53
N TYR A 120 -1.60 -12.59 -2.31
CA TYR A 120 -1.80 -13.99 -1.94
C TYR A 120 -3.24 -14.24 -1.48
N ALA A 121 -3.68 -15.50 -1.51
CA ALA A 121 -5.03 -15.93 -1.14
C ALA A 121 -5.39 -15.60 0.32
N ASN A 122 -4.40 -15.49 1.21
CA ASN A 122 -4.60 -15.07 2.59
C ASN A 122 -4.71 -13.54 2.77
N GLY A 123 -4.63 -12.77 1.67
CA GLY A 123 -4.79 -11.31 1.63
C GLY A 123 -3.49 -10.50 1.70
N ILE A 124 -2.34 -11.15 1.87
CA ILE A 124 -1.05 -10.44 1.90
C ILE A 124 -0.74 -9.88 0.50
N VAL A 125 -0.59 -8.57 0.42
CA VAL A 125 -0.03 -7.87 -0.75
C VAL A 125 1.49 -7.73 -0.59
N ASP A 126 2.28 -8.20 -1.56
CA ASP A 126 3.75 -8.27 -1.47
C ASP A 126 4.44 -7.85 -2.77
N PHE A 127 5.70 -7.41 -2.68
CA PHE A 127 6.49 -6.90 -3.80
C PHE A 127 7.57 -7.91 -4.22
N GLN A 128 7.50 -8.36 -5.47
CA GLN A 128 8.49 -9.26 -6.06
C GLN A 128 9.64 -8.43 -6.63
N GLN A 129 10.72 -8.32 -5.87
CA GLN A 129 11.82 -7.39 -6.14
C GLN A 129 12.53 -7.67 -7.47
N ASP A 130 12.52 -8.89 -7.97
CA ASP A 130 13.16 -9.25 -9.25
C ASP A 130 12.39 -8.73 -10.47
N GLN A 131 11.10 -8.44 -10.31
CA GLN A 131 10.24 -7.92 -11.38
C GLN A 131 10.05 -6.40 -11.27
N CYS A 132 10.54 -5.78 -10.20
CA CYS A 132 10.39 -4.34 -9.98
C CYS A 132 11.30 -3.55 -10.92
N ILE A 133 10.71 -2.63 -11.70
CA ILE A 133 11.42 -1.74 -12.64
C ILE A 133 11.63 -0.31 -12.11
N GLY A 134 11.30 -0.06 -10.84
CA GLY A 134 11.58 1.22 -10.20
C GLY A 134 10.75 2.44 -10.65
N CYS A 135 9.64 2.26 -11.37
CA CYS A 135 8.86 3.39 -11.94
C CYS A 135 8.12 4.29 -10.92
N GLY A 136 8.00 3.91 -9.65
CA GLY A 136 7.32 4.70 -8.61
C GLY A 136 5.78 4.75 -8.67
N TYR A 137 5.12 4.18 -9.69
CA TYR A 137 3.64 4.24 -9.81
C TYR A 137 2.88 3.55 -8.68
N CYS A 138 3.51 2.61 -7.97
CA CYS A 138 2.91 2.02 -6.78
C CYS A 138 2.67 3.06 -5.67
N GLN A 139 3.49 4.10 -5.57
CA GLN A 139 3.33 5.17 -4.60
C GLN A 139 2.13 6.04 -4.93
N THR A 140 2.00 6.49 -6.19
CA THR A 140 0.85 7.30 -6.65
C THR A 140 -0.46 6.52 -6.64
N GLY A 141 -0.41 5.21 -6.85
CA GLY A 141 -1.58 4.33 -6.78
C GLY A 141 -2.03 4.00 -5.35
N CYS A 142 -1.20 4.22 -4.33
CA CYS A 142 -1.52 3.86 -2.96
C CYS A 142 -2.31 4.99 -2.27
N PRO A 143 -3.58 4.78 -1.86
CA PRO A 143 -4.37 5.81 -1.19
C PRO A 143 -3.87 6.16 0.21
N PHE A 144 -2.92 5.38 0.74
CA PHE A 144 -2.30 5.56 2.06
C PHE A 144 -0.85 6.05 1.95
N ASN A 145 -0.35 6.34 0.75
CA ASN A 145 1.03 6.80 0.51
C ASN A 145 2.09 5.92 1.23
N ILE A 146 2.04 4.60 1.04
CA ILE A 146 2.91 3.64 1.76
C ILE A 146 4.19 3.27 1.03
N PRO A 147 4.18 2.88 -0.27
CA PRO A 147 5.40 2.44 -0.93
C PRO A 147 6.49 3.51 -0.88
N ARG A 148 7.73 3.10 -0.60
CA ARG A 148 8.90 3.98 -0.61
C ARG A 148 9.92 3.44 -1.58
N TYR A 149 10.51 4.35 -2.34
CA TYR A 149 11.51 4.02 -3.36
C TYR A 149 12.91 4.09 -2.77
N SER A 150 13.73 3.10 -3.09
CA SER A 150 15.14 3.04 -2.72
C SER A 150 15.99 3.60 -3.85
N MET A 151 16.79 4.62 -3.53
CA MET A 151 17.77 5.17 -4.47
C MET A 151 18.98 4.26 -4.66
N LYS A 152 19.17 3.26 -3.79
CA LYS A 152 20.33 2.36 -3.80
C LYS A 152 20.23 1.31 -4.92
N ASP A 153 19.05 0.77 -5.13
CA ASP A 153 18.81 -0.36 -6.04
C ASP A 153 17.62 -0.15 -6.96
N GLN A 154 17.03 1.06 -6.94
CA GLN A 154 15.94 1.47 -7.81
C GLN A 154 14.68 0.60 -7.67
N LYS A 155 14.39 0.15 -6.45
CA LYS A 155 13.23 -0.70 -6.14
C LYS A 155 12.32 -0.08 -5.10
N ALA A 156 11.07 -0.51 -5.09
CA ALA A 156 10.09 -0.08 -4.10
C ALA A 156 10.02 -1.09 -2.94
N TYR A 157 9.84 -0.58 -1.73
CA TYR A 157 9.77 -1.34 -0.50
C TYR A 157 8.60 -0.88 0.37
N LYS A 158 8.10 -1.78 1.21
CA LYS A 158 7.03 -1.56 2.20
C LYS A 158 6.93 -2.77 3.12
N CYS A 159 6.10 -2.67 4.15
CA CYS A 159 5.72 -3.82 4.97
C CYS A 159 5.18 -4.99 4.11
N THR A 160 5.66 -6.19 4.40
CA THR A 160 5.30 -7.46 3.75
C THR A 160 4.29 -8.28 4.56
N LEU A 161 3.78 -7.73 5.67
CA LEU A 161 3.08 -8.46 6.73
C LEU A 161 3.88 -9.66 7.28
N CYS A 162 5.22 -9.63 7.16
CA CYS A 162 6.10 -10.77 7.44
C CYS A 162 5.62 -12.03 6.72
N SER A 163 5.38 -11.90 5.42
CA SER A 163 4.88 -12.97 4.54
C SER A 163 5.69 -14.26 4.73
N ASP A 164 7.01 -14.13 4.81
CA ASP A 164 7.99 -15.17 5.11
C ASP A 164 7.79 -15.91 6.46
N ARG A 165 7.32 -15.22 7.51
CA ARG A 165 6.97 -15.82 8.80
C ARG A 165 5.61 -16.48 8.76
N VAL A 166 4.63 -15.77 8.19
CA VAL A 166 3.24 -16.22 8.14
C VAL A 166 3.10 -17.50 7.32
N SER A 167 3.88 -17.64 6.23
CA SER A 167 3.87 -18.84 5.39
C SER A 167 4.29 -20.12 6.13
N VAL A 168 5.04 -19.99 7.23
CA VAL A 168 5.48 -21.11 8.07
C VAL A 168 4.78 -21.14 9.43
N GLY A 169 3.65 -20.45 9.57
CA GLY A 169 2.79 -20.50 10.75
C GLY A 169 3.24 -19.63 11.92
N LEU A 170 4.13 -18.66 11.70
CA LEU A 170 4.56 -17.70 12.72
C LEU A 170 3.84 -16.36 12.56
N GLU A 171 3.48 -15.70 13.67
CA GLU A 171 2.94 -14.34 13.62
C GLU A 171 4.03 -13.30 13.25
N PRO A 172 3.65 -12.13 12.70
CA PRO A 172 4.60 -11.08 12.31
C PRO A 172 5.48 -10.60 13.47
N ALA A 173 6.74 -10.25 13.18
CA ALA A 173 7.71 -9.84 14.21
C ALA A 173 7.22 -8.65 15.06
N CYS A 174 6.60 -7.65 14.40
CA CYS A 174 6.03 -6.50 15.10
C CYS A 174 4.87 -6.86 16.04
N VAL A 175 4.11 -7.92 15.74
CA VAL A 175 3.02 -8.41 16.59
C VAL A 175 3.61 -9.12 17.80
N LYS A 176 4.50 -10.09 17.56
CA LYS A 176 5.16 -10.89 18.61
C LYS A 176 5.86 -10.03 19.67
N THR A 177 6.47 -8.92 19.27
CA THR A 177 7.21 -8.06 20.21
C THR A 177 6.34 -7.09 21.01
N CYS A 178 5.05 -6.93 20.69
CA CYS A 178 4.24 -5.85 21.25
C CYS A 178 4.01 -6.06 22.77
N PRO A 179 4.54 -5.20 23.65
CA PRO A 179 4.54 -5.47 25.09
C PRO A 179 3.15 -5.35 25.73
N THR A 180 2.26 -4.56 25.13
CA THR A 180 0.92 -4.27 25.68
C THR A 180 -0.19 -5.06 25.00
N GLY A 181 0.13 -5.91 24.01
CA GLY A 181 -0.89 -6.56 23.19
C GLY A 181 -1.73 -5.58 22.37
N ALA A 182 -1.21 -4.40 22.06
CA ALA A 182 -1.85 -3.44 21.14
C ALA A 182 -1.87 -3.95 19.69
N LEU A 183 -1.01 -4.92 19.36
CA LEU A 183 -0.98 -5.58 18.07
C LEU A 183 -1.41 -7.03 18.26
N ALA A 184 -2.43 -7.46 17.53
CA ALA A 184 -2.86 -8.85 17.47
C ALA A 184 -2.82 -9.35 16.02
N PHE A 185 -2.74 -10.67 15.84
CA PHE A 185 -2.71 -11.31 14.52
C PHE A 185 -3.46 -12.64 14.57
N GLY A 186 -4.18 -12.95 13.51
CA GLY A 186 -4.95 -14.17 13.37
C GLY A 186 -5.72 -14.18 12.06
N THR A 187 -6.80 -14.95 11.99
CA THR A 187 -7.71 -14.84 10.84
C THR A 187 -8.40 -13.47 10.85
N LYS A 188 -8.76 -12.96 9.67
CA LYS A 188 -9.41 -11.66 9.55
C LYS A 188 -10.75 -11.63 10.29
N THR A 189 -11.47 -12.74 10.32
CA THR A 189 -12.71 -12.90 11.09
C THR A 189 -12.43 -12.77 12.58
N ASP A 190 -11.48 -13.54 13.13
CA ASP A 190 -11.15 -13.47 14.56
C ASP A 190 -10.67 -12.07 14.98
N MET A 191 -9.92 -11.39 14.10
CA MET A 191 -9.48 -10.02 14.36
C MET A 191 -10.63 -9.00 14.34
N LYS A 192 -11.67 -9.21 13.54
CA LYS A 192 -12.88 -8.39 13.58
C LYS A 192 -13.70 -8.66 14.84
N ASP A 193 -13.79 -9.91 15.26
CA ASP A 193 -14.49 -10.30 16.49
C ASP A 193 -13.78 -9.71 17.73
N LEU A 194 -12.46 -9.87 17.81
CA LEU A 194 -11.63 -9.26 18.86
C LEU A 194 -11.75 -7.72 18.88
N ALA A 195 -11.81 -7.10 17.70
CA ALA A 195 -12.07 -5.66 17.62
C ALA A 195 -13.47 -5.33 18.15
N GLY A 196 -14.49 -6.11 17.80
CA GLY A 196 -15.87 -5.95 18.27
C GLY A 196 -15.97 -5.97 19.80
N GLU A 197 -15.35 -6.96 20.45
CA GLU A 197 -15.26 -7.05 21.91
C GLU A 197 -14.61 -5.79 22.51
N ARG A 198 -13.47 -5.38 21.93
CA ARG A 198 -12.76 -4.18 22.39
C ARG A 198 -13.59 -2.90 22.24
N LEU A 199 -14.38 -2.78 21.18
CA LEU A 199 -15.26 -1.62 20.98
C LEU A 199 -16.35 -1.56 22.05
N VAL A 200 -16.90 -2.69 22.49
CA VAL A 200 -17.86 -2.75 23.60
C VAL A 200 -17.20 -2.24 24.89
N GLU A 201 -16.00 -2.72 25.20
CA GLU A 201 -15.24 -2.26 26.38
C GLU A 201 -14.94 -0.75 26.34
N LEU A 202 -14.51 -0.22 25.19
CA LEU A 202 -14.21 1.20 25.03
C LEU A 202 -15.45 2.06 25.21
N LYS A 203 -16.58 1.67 24.61
CA LYS A 203 -17.85 2.37 24.76
C LYS A 203 -18.32 2.37 26.21
N ALA A 204 -18.19 1.25 26.92
CA ALA A 204 -18.49 1.18 28.35
C ALA A 204 -17.62 2.11 29.22
N ARG A 205 -16.42 2.46 28.75
CA ARG A 205 -15.48 3.39 29.40
C ARG A 205 -15.65 4.85 28.95
N GLY A 206 -16.70 5.19 28.20
CA GLY A 206 -17.01 6.55 27.77
C GLY A 206 -16.44 6.95 26.40
N PHE A 207 -15.86 6.01 25.65
CA PHE A 207 -15.49 6.21 24.24
C PHE A 207 -16.65 5.85 23.32
N GLU A 208 -17.76 6.59 23.40
CA GLU A 208 -19.01 6.28 22.71
C GLU A 208 -18.88 6.13 21.19
N LYS A 209 -17.96 6.91 20.60
CA LYS A 209 -17.67 6.91 19.16
C LYS A 209 -16.67 5.84 18.73
N ALA A 210 -16.16 4.99 19.63
CA ALA A 210 -15.15 4.00 19.27
C ALA A 210 -15.60 3.15 18.07
N ALA A 211 -14.72 3.01 17.08
CA ALA A 211 -15.01 2.33 15.82
C ALA A 211 -13.84 1.48 15.32
N LEU A 212 -14.17 0.47 14.50
CA LEU A 212 -13.20 -0.31 13.73
C LEU A 212 -12.96 0.39 12.40
N TYR A 213 -11.68 0.60 12.07
CA TYR A 213 -11.27 1.06 10.77
C TYR A 213 -10.94 -0.13 9.85
N ASP A 214 -11.84 -0.38 8.91
CA ASP A 214 -11.73 -1.37 7.83
C ASP A 214 -12.37 -0.77 6.56
N PRO A 215 -11.65 0.12 5.84
CA PRO A 215 -12.27 0.97 4.83
C PRO A 215 -12.73 0.16 3.61
N SER A 216 -14.04 0.22 3.35
CA SER A 216 -14.70 -0.47 2.23
C SER A 216 -14.31 0.08 0.86
N GLY A 217 -13.84 1.33 0.76
CA GLY A 217 -13.38 1.95 -0.49
C GLY A 217 -12.16 1.28 -1.14
N VAL A 218 -11.46 0.40 -0.41
CA VAL A 218 -10.41 -0.50 -0.92
C VAL A 218 -10.74 -1.98 -0.71
N GLY A 219 -12.03 -2.32 -0.59
CA GLY A 219 -12.52 -3.68 -0.33
C GLY A 219 -12.25 -4.19 1.09
N GLY A 220 -11.87 -3.31 2.02
CA GLY A 220 -11.36 -3.66 3.34
C GLY A 220 -9.84 -3.90 3.35
N THR A 221 -9.28 -4.07 4.53
CA THR A 221 -7.83 -4.16 4.77
C THR A 221 -7.47 -5.39 5.59
N HIS A 222 -6.23 -5.86 5.43
CA HIS A 222 -5.65 -6.92 6.27
C HIS A 222 -4.78 -6.35 7.41
N VAL A 223 -4.81 -5.02 7.57
CA VAL A 223 -4.42 -4.34 8.80
C VAL A 223 -5.58 -3.45 9.22
N LEU A 224 -6.16 -3.78 10.37
CA LEU A 224 -7.34 -3.16 10.96
C LEU A 224 -6.92 -2.26 12.11
N PHE A 225 -7.68 -1.22 12.41
CA PHE A 225 -7.43 -0.38 13.59
C PHE A 225 -8.66 -0.29 14.49
N VAL A 226 -8.47 -0.41 15.80
CA VAL A 226 -9.46 0.08 16.78
C VAL A 226 -9.17 1.55 17.04
N LEU A 227 -10.15 2.41 16.75
CA LEU A 227 -10.07 3.86 16.90
C LEU A 227 -10.90 4.29 18.12
N PRO A 228 -10.27 4.71 19.24
CA PRO A 228 -10.98 5.15 20.45
C PRO A 228 -12.00 6.27 20.20
N HIS A 229 -11.66 7.25 19.36
CA HIS A 229 -12.55 8.38 19.06
C HIS A 229 -13.38 8.19 17.78
N GLY A 230 -13.22 7.06 17.09
CA GLY A 230 -13.98 6.68 15.90
C GLY A 230 -13.64 7.43 14.62
N ASP A 231 -13.17 8.67 14.73
CA ASP A 231 -12.80 9.49 13.59
C ASP A 231 -11.40 9.11 13.07
N PRO A 232 -11.26 8.52 11.88
CA PRO A 232 -9.96 8.16 11.34
C PRO A 232 -9.06 9.37 11.05
N GLU A 233 -9.61 10.52 10.72
CA GLU A 233 -8.81 11.70 10.34
C GLU A 233 -8.03 12.28 11.54
N LEU A 234 -8.59 12.10 12.74
CA LEU A 234 -7.92 12.41 14.00
C LEU A 234 -6.61 11.60 14.16
N TYR A 235 -6.56 10.39 13.62
CA TYR A 235 -5.38 9.52 13.61
C TYR A 235 -4.56 9.64 12.31
N ARG A 236 -4.84 10.66 11.49
CA ARG A 236 -4.28 10.86 10.14
C ARG A 236 -4.48 9.68 9.20
N LEU A 237 -5.53 8.89 9.43
CA LEU A 237 -6.00 7.86 8.52
C LEU A 237 -7.06 8.47 7.58
N PRO A 238 -7.02 8.22 6.26
CA PRO A 238 -8.04 8.72 5.35
C PRO A 238 -9.43 8.17 5.69
N LYS A 239 -10.48 8.99 5.63
CA LYS A 239 -11.84 8.58 5.99
C LYS A 239 -12.48 7.59 5.01
N ASP A 240 -12.35 7.85 3.72
CA ASP A 240 -12.87 6.99 2.63
C ASP A 240 -11.78 6.80 1.56
N PRO A 241 -10.71 6.04 1.86
CA PRO A 241 -9.64 5.79 0.91
C PRO A 241 -10.17 4.89 -0.21
N ARG A 242 -9.87 5.29 -1.44
CA ARG A 242 -10.19 4.53 -2.65
C ARG A 242 -9.10 4.73 -3.69
N VAL A 243 -8.96 3.78 -4.60
CA VAL A 243 -8.04 3.96 -5.73
C VAL A 243 -8.53 5.13 -6.58
N SER A 244 -7.63 6.08 -6.89
CA SER A 244 -7.97 7.27 -7.66
C SER A 244 -8.70 6.89 -8.97
N PRO A 245 -9.84 7.53 -9.30
CA PRO A 245 -10.56 7.27 -10.55
C PRO A 245 -9.69 7.47 -11.79
N LEU A 246 -8.74 8.42 -11.75
CA LEU A 246 -7.81 8.66 -12.85
C LEU A 246 -6.86 7.47 -13.06
N VAL A 247 -6.33 6.90 -11.97
CA VAL A 247 -5.50 5.69 -12.03
C VAL A 247 -6.32 4.51 -12.53
N ALA A 248 -7.56 4.38 -12.06
CA ALA A 248 -8.49 3.34 -12.51
C ALA A 248 -8.81 3.46 -14.02
N LEU A 249 -9.03 4.68 -14.52
CA LEU A 249 -9.31 4.96 -15.91
C LEU A 249 -8.10 4.70 -16.80
N TRP A 250 -6.95 5.27 -16.47
CA TRP A 250 -5.72 5.12 -17.26
C TRP A 250 -5.22 3.68 -17.31
N ARG A 251 -5.44 2.91 -16.25
CA ARG A 251 -5.13 1.47 -16.21
C ARG A 251 -6.26 0.57 -16.71
N SER A 252 -7.42 1.13 -17.05
CA SER A 252 -8.54 0.36 -17.60
C SER A 252 -8.17 -0.28 -18.93
N GLY A 253 -8.77 -1.44 -19.22
CA GLY A 253 -8.66 -2.07 -20.54
C GLY A 253 -9.18 -1.16 -21.66
N VAL A 254 -10.19 -0.32 -21.38
CA VAL A 254 -10.80 0.60 -22.35
C VAL A 254 -9.79 1.66 -22.80
N ALA A 255 -9.12 2.34 -21.87
CA ALA A 255 -8.14 3.36 -22.21
C ALA A 255 -6.97 2.77 -23.03
N LYS A 256 -6.48 1.59 -22.65
CA LYS A 256 -5.45 0.87 -23.40
C LYS A 256 -5.92 0.49 -24.81
N THR A 257 -7.14 -0.04 -24.93
CA THR A 257 -7.72 -0.47 -26.21
C THR A 257 -7.93 0.72 -27.15
N LEU A 258 -8.49 1.82 -26.65
CA LEU A 258 -8.64 3.06 -27.41
C LEU A 258 -7.29 3.61 -27.85
N GLY A 259 -6.28 3.58 -26.96
CA GLY A 259 -4.91 3.98 -27.32
C GLY A 259 -4.34 3.17 -28.48
N VAL A 260 -4.49 1.84 -28.43
CA VAL A 260 -4.05 0.95 -29.52
C VAL A 260 -4.83 1.20 -30.81
N LEU A 261 -6.16 1.33 -30.74
CA LEU A 261 -6.99 1.64 -31.91
C LEU A 261 -6.60 2.96 -32.57
N THR A 262 -6.34 4.00 -31.79
CA THR A 262 -5.87 5.30 -32.30
C THR A 262 -4.52 5.16 -32.99
N MET A 263 -3.56 4.45 -32.39
CA MET A 263 -2.25 4.23 -33.02
C MET A 263 -2.38 3.50 -34.36
N VAL A 264 -3.17 2.41 -34.41
CA VAL A 264 -3.43 1.68 -35.66
C VAL A 264 -4.10 2.58 -36.70
N SER A 265 -5.08 3.38 -36.29
CA SER A 265 -5.81 4.30 -37.18
C SER A 265 -4.89 5.35 -37.80
N VAL A 266 -3.96 5.92 -37.02
CA VAL A 266 -2.99 6.90 -37.51
C VAL A 266 -2.03 6.27 -38.52
N VAL A 267 -1.53 5.06 -38.26
CA VAL A 267 -0.65 4.36 -39.20
C VAL A 267 -1.38 4.05 -40.51
N VAL A 268 -2.60 3.54 -40.43
CA VAL A 268 -3.43 3.23 -41.60
C VAL A 268 -3.73 4.50 -42.40
N ALA A 269 -4.15 5.57 -41.73
CA ALA A 269 -4.43 6.86 -42.37
C ALA A 269 -3.17 7.44 -43.03
N GLY A 270 -2.01 7.36 -42.36
CA GLY A 270 -0.72 7.80 -42.89
C GLY A 270 -0.30 7.02 -44.14
N PHE A 271 -0.49 5.70 -44.15
CA PHE A 271 -0.24 4.85 -45.32
C PHE A 271 -1.11 5.27 -46.51
N PHE A 272 -2.43 5.40 -46.30
CA PHE A 272 -3.33 5.81 -47.39
C PHE A 272 -3.12 7.26 -47.83
N HIS A 273 -2.76 8.16 -46.92
CA HIS A 273 -2.36 9.52 -47.26
C HIS A 273 -1.12 9.52 -48.16
N TYR A 274 -0.08 8.77 -47.80
CA TYR A 274 1.14 8.67 -48.61
C TYR A 274 0.87 8.06 -49.99
N MET A 275 0.08 6.98 -50.07
CA MET A 275 -0.28 6.39 -51.36
C MET A 275 -1.08 7.35 -52.26
N LYS A 276 -1.89 8.23 -51.68
CA LYS A 276 -2.75 9.15 -52.44
C LYS A 276 -2.02 10.44 -52.85
N VAL A 277 -1.23 11.02 -51.95
CA VAL A 277 -0.60 12.33 -52.14
C VAL A 277 0.81 12.19 -52.70
N GLY A 278 1.50 11.09 -52.40
CA GLY A 278 2.90 10.88 -52.79
C GLY A 278 3.89 11.64 -51.90
N PRO A 279 5.21 11.48 -52.18
CA PRO A 279 6.24 12.24 -51.50
C PRO A 279 6.21 13.72 -51.89
N ILE A 280 6.67 14.60 -50.99
CA ILE A 280 6.97 15.99 -51.33
C ILE A 280 8.34 15.98 -52.01
N GLU A 281 8.36 16.25 -53.31
CA GLU A 281 9.59 16.47 -54.07
C GLU A 281 10.09 17.89 -53.79
N VAL A 282 11.39 18.03 -53.52
CA VAL A 282 12.03 19.34 -53.34
C VAL A 282 12.71 19.67 -54.66
N ASP A 283 12.36 20.79 -55.28
CA ASP A 283 13.00 21.26 -56.52
C ASP A 283 14.51 21.43 -56.30
N GLU A 284 15.33 20.90 -57.21
CA GLU A 284 16.80 20.95 -57.09
C GLU A 284 17.36 22.39 -57.18
N ASP A 285 16.56 23.36 -57.62
CA ASP A 285 16.92 24.78 -57.74
C ASP A 285 17.23 25.48 -56.40
N HIS A 286 16.97 24.84 -55.25
CA HIS A 286 17.31 25.38 -53.93
C HIS A 286 18.66 24.90 -53.38
N LYS A 287 19.41 24.06 -54.11
CA LYS A 287 20.79 23.69 -53.73
C LYS A 287 21.87 24.64 -54.27
N GLU A 288 21.55 25.52 -55.23
CA GLU A 288 22.55 26.35 -55.91
C GLU A 288 22.69 27.80 -55.42
N ASN A 289 21.94 28.28 -54.42
CA ASN A 289 22.17 29.62 -53.85
C ASN A 289 22.15 29.64 -52.32
N PRO A 290 23.30 29.47 -51.64
CA PRO A 290 23.49 29.96 -50.30
C PRO A 290 23.75 31.47 -50.36
N SER A 291 22.72 32.27 -50.06
CA SER A 291 22.87 33.68 -49.67
C SER A 291 22.66 33.82 -48.17
#